data_AF-A0A095AK63-F1
#
_entry.id   AF-A0A095AK63-F1
#
_cell.length_a   1.000
_cell.length_b   1.000
_cell.length_c   1.000
_cell.angle_alpha   90.00
_cell.angle_beta   90.00
_cell.angle_gamma   90.00
#
_symmetry.space_group_name_H-M   'P 1'
#
loop_
_entity.id
_entity.type
_entity.pdbx_description
1 polymer ?
#
loop_
_entity_poly.entity_id
_entity_poly.type
_entity_poly.pdbx_seq_one_letter_code
_entity_poly.pdbx_strand_id
1 'polypeptide(L)'
;MSANSSELPINVESLAEDRDLANKMKRTDFEELCSDLLQRFQMLFTKCLDVAKLKTEDVHSVELIGGSSRIPMIKNVVASVFKQEGKTSLNADEAVARGCAFQAAICSPAFKVKDFTVIEQCLYPIIIQFDQEEGSEQCMQTEEIDGTLTTQGKNMCIEVFPFLHPIPSSRQIVLLRHGVFTLEARYANKDSLPNQNIVIGTFRIGDASQVFTEPRKIKLKMRMNTHGIFNISQAQLIEEYEKEVEVSVSEDNPVVDGPPNSEQEVTTASNGDTESQNPPVDSNQTNMQDSTSPKKKTVMKKKKFTKYHDLSIEVSNMQFTTKQLNEFCEIGANLIQQDKLERERVNSKNAVEEYVYEMRSKLQGPLNPFASPAESESLLQLLDMTEEWLYGDGESLKRHVYVEKLAELRSKGDPIVHRANEHLNRPLAVDNFNRSLVRIRKVLDSIAAGEPTYDHLTQAQVNQLEDMIVQYETWLNQQMMQQNPRPQTSDPVVKVTDIVSQQQAMESVCHPIINTPKPPTASHTNNTPDLNSQNSGQSNDVNNPNTNSNPGTNHSKKGADDEQNMDLD
;
A
#
# COMPACT_ATOMS: atom_id res chain seq x y z
N MET A 1 -2.23 22.32 30.66
CA MET A 1 -1.16 22.48 31.69
C MET A 1 0.20 21.86 31.30
N SER A 2 0.34 21.14 30.18
CA SER A 2 1.65 20.55 29.79
C SER A 2 2.70 21.59 29.41
N ALA A 3 2.33 22.66 28.70
CA ALA A 3 3.23 23.77 28.37
C ALA A 3 3.38 24.77 29.52
N ASN A 4 2.28 25.45 29.89
CA ASN A 4 2.28 26.44 30.98
C ASN A 4 2.03 25.80 32.36
N SER A 5 2.79 26.23 33.37
CA SER A 5 2.69 25.83 34.78
C SER A 5 1.80 26.72 35.64
N SER A 6 1.54 27.97 35.21
CA SER A 6 0.70 28.92 35.92
C SER A 6 -0.77 28.48 35.98
N GLU A 7 -1.58 29.23 36.71
CA GLU A 7 -3.04 29.13 36.59
C GLU A 7 -3.47 29.30 35.13
N LEU A 8 -4.30 28.38 34.66
CA LEU A 8 -5.01 28.45 33.40
C LEU A 8 -6.53 28.53 33.68
N PRO A 9 -7.28 29.34 32.93
CA PRO A 9 -8.73 29.41 33.08
C PRO A 9 -9.41 28.12 32.59
N ILE A 10 -10.51 27.77 33.25
CA ILE A 10 -11.46 26.73 32.85
C ILE A 10 -12.81 27.42 32.79
N ASN A 11 -13.19 27.85 31.58
CA ASN A 11 -14.43 28.55 31.32
C ASN A 11 -15.34 27.67 30.47
N VAL A 12 -16.59 27.49 30.89
CA VAL A 12 -17.64 26.77 30.13
C VAL A 12 -18.93 27.56 30.26
N GLU A 13 -19.37 28.16 29.15
CA GLU A 13 -20.60 28.94 29.08
C GLU A 13 -21.84 28.05 29.21
N SER A 14 -22.89 28.53 29.87
CA SER A 14 -24.18 27.86 30.04
C SER A 14 -24.11 26.38 30.46
N LEU A 15 -23.19 26.03 31.38
CA LEU A 15 -22.95 24.65 31.81
C LEU A 15 -24.18 23.98 32.42
N ALA A 16 -24.97 24.74 33.20
CA ALA A 16 -26.24 24.29 33.77
C ALA A 16 -27.11 25.49 34.21
N GLU A 17 -28.43 25.41 34.03
CA GLU A 17 -29.40 26.43 34.46
C GLU A 17 -29.07 27.85 33.96
N ASP A 18 -28.59 27.97 32.72
CA ASP A 18 -28.10 29.22 32.11
C ASP A 18 -26.98 29.92 32.93
N ARG A 19 -26.15 29.11 33.62
CA ARG A 19 -24.99 29.60 34.40
C ARG A 19 -23.67 29.17 33.77
N ASP A 20 -22.77 30.13 33.67
CA ASP A 20 -21.40 29.91 33.25
C ASP A 20 -20.56 29.34 34.40
N LEU A 21 -19.71 28.37 34.08
CA LEU A 21 -18.59 27.98 34.93
C LEU A 21 -17.39 28.84 34.56
N ALA A 22 -16.87 29.59 35.54
CA ALA A 22 -15.58 30.27 35.42
C ALA A 22 -14.69 29.85 36.60
N ASN A 23 -13.63 29.10 36.31
CA ASN A 23 -12.70 28.57 37.30
C ASN A 23 -11.25 28.66 36.80
N LYS A 24 -10.26 28.27 37.61
CA LYS A 24 -8.86 28.19 37.22
C LYS A 24 -8.19 26.95 37.82
N MET A 25 -7.13 26.48 37.17
CA MET A 25 -6.29 25.39 37.69
C MET A 25 -4.84 25.61 37.27
N LYS A 26 -3.89 25.49 38.21
CA LYS A 26 -2.45 25.47 37.93
C LYS A 26 -1.95 24.02 37.86
N ARG A 27 -0.77 23.81 37.27
CA ARG A 27 -0.22 22.46 37.04
C ARG A 27 -0.11 21.62 38.32
N THR A 28 0.28 22.24 39.44
CA THR A 28 0.46 21.51 40.71
C THR A 28 -0.83 20.86 41.20
N ASP A 29 -1.97 21.53 41.02
CA ASP A 29 -3.27 21.02 41.50
C ASP A 29 -3.69 19.81 40.66
N PHE A 30 -3.44 19.87 39.35
CA PHE A 30 -3.64 18.73 38.45
C PHE A 30 -2.72 17.55 38.77
N GLU A 31 -1.45 17.80 39.09
CA GLU A 31 -0.49 16.76 39.47
C GLU A 31 -0.85 16.12 40.81
N GLU A 32 -1.38 16.90 41.76
CA GLU A 32 -1.91 16.41 43.05
C GLU A 32 -3.17 15.55 42.85
N LEU A 33 -4.13 16.02 42.04
CA LEU A 33 -5.36 15.30 41.67
C LEU A 33 -5.12 13.96 40.95
N CYS A 34 -3.93 13.73 40.40
CA CYS A 34 -3.53 12.52 39.67
C CYS A 34 -2.31 11.82 40.30
N SER A 35 -2.07 12.05 41.60
CA SER A 35 -0.92 11.51 42.34
C SER A 35 -0.94 9.98 42.50
N ASP A 36 -2.12 9.36 42.53
CA ASP A 36 -2.30 7.91 42.52
C ASP A 36 -1.86 7.28 41.17
N LEU A 37 -2.20 7.93 40.06
CA LEU A 37 -1.80 7.52 38.71
C LEU A 37 -0.28 7.62 38.54
N LEU A 38 0.36 8.67 39.08
CA LEU A 38 1.82 8.80 39.10
C LEU A 38 2.50 7.61 39.78
N GLN A 39 2.02 7.21 40.96
CA GLN A 39 2.55 6.07 41.69
C GLN A 39 2.42 4.78 40.87
N ARG A 40 1.29 4.60 40.15
CA ARG A 40 1.07 3.47 39.26
C ARG A 40 2.04 3.43 38.07
N PHE A 41 2.35 4.58 37.45
CA PHE A 41 3.37 4.64 36.39
C PHE A 41 4.76 4.27 36.92
N GLN A 42 5.15 4.79 38.09
CA GLN A 42 6.42 4.44 38.72
C GLN A 42 6.53 2.94 39.02
N MET A 43 5.49 2.33 39.61
CA MET A 43 5.45 0.89 39.86
C MET A 43 5.53 0.06 38.57
N LEU A 44 4.86 0.50 37.50
CA LEU A 44 4.91 -0.17 36.20
C LEU A 44 6.32 -0.15 35.61
N PHE A 45 6.98 1.01 35.58
CA PHE A 45 8.32 1.14 35.00
C PHE A 45 9.39 0.35 35.77
N THR A 46 9.33 0.34 37.11
CA THR A 46 10.20 -0.54 37.93
C THR A 46 9.93 -2.00 37.62
N LYS A 47 8.65 -2.42 37.56
CA LYS A 47 8.28 -3.80 37.21
C LYS A 47 8.77 -4.21 35.82
N CYS A 48 8.79 -3.29 34.84
CA CYS A 48 9.35 -3.58 33.52
C CYS A 48 10.85 -3.90 33.58
N LEU A 49 11.63 -3.17 34.38
CA LEU A 49 13.05 -3.45 34.61
C LEU A 49 13.23 -4.81 35.31
N ASP A 50 12.47 -5.08 36.38
CA ASP A 50 12.51 -6.34 37.13
C ASP A 50 12.19 -7.56 36.23
N VAL A 51 11.14 -7.45 35.40
CA VAL A 51 10.71 -8.51 34.47
C VAL A 51 11.74 -8.72 33.35
N ALA A 52 12.31 -7.65 32.81
CA ALA A 52 13.39 -7.72 31.82
C ALA A 52 14.73 -8.22 32.43
N LYS A 53 14.83 -8.28 33.76
CA LYS A 53 16.06 -8.54 34.53
C LYS A 53 17.18 -7.53 34.20
N LEU A 54 16.78 -6.30 33.87
CA LEU A 54 17.68 -5.19 33.57
C LEU A 54 17.72 -4.22 34.75
N LYS A 55 18.87 -3.60 34.96
CA LYS A 55 19.00 -2.43 35.82
C LYS A 55 18.80 -1.17 34.99
N THR A 56 18.58 -0.04 35.68
CA THR A 56 18.55 1.28 35.05
C THR A 56 19.81 1.61 34.24
N GLU A 57 20.99 1.15 34.67
CA GLU A 57 22.28 1.37 34.00
C GLU A 57 22.42 0.60 32.67
N ASP A 58 21.63 -0.44 32.44
CA ASP A 58 21.64 -1.23 31.20
C ASP A 58 20.79 -0.58 30.08
N VAL A 59 19.95 0.40 30.41
CA VAL A 59 19.05 1.07 29.46
C VAL A 59 19.80 2.18 28.72
N HIS A 60 20.09 1.99 27.44
CA HIS A 60 20.79 3.01 26.63
C HIS A 60 19.97 4.28 26.37
N SER A 61 18.64 4.14 26.24
CA SER A 61 17.74 5.26 25.94
C SER A 61 16.29 4.93 26.25
N VAL A 62 15.55 5.90 26.77
CA VAL A 62 14.08 5.87 26.85
C VAL A 62 13.53 6.82 25.79
N GLU A 63 12.65 6.33 24.91
CA GLU A 63 11.93 7.15 23.92
C GLU A 63 10.48 7.36 24.35
N LEU A 64 9.97 8.58 24.17
CA LEU A 64 8.65 9.01 24.64
C LEU A 64 7.66 9.09 23.47
N ILE A 65 6.70 8.16 23.46
CA ILE A 65 5.66 8.02 22.42
C ILE A 65 4.27 8.23 23.04
N GLY A 66 3.32 8.72 22.23
CA GLY A 66 1.93 8.99 22.61
C GLY A 66 1.74 10.35 23.27
N GLY A 67 0.61 11.01 23.01
CA GLY A 67 0.40 12.41 23.41
C GLY A 67 0.55 12.71 24.91
N SER A 68 0.17 11.77 25.79
CA SER A 68 0.30 11.94 27.26
C SER A 68 1.76 11.94 27.75
N SER A 69 2.72 11.45 26.97
CA SER A 69 4.16 11.56 27.31
C SER A 69 4.68 13.00 27.30
N ARG A 70 3.92 13.94 26.71
CA ARG A 70 4.20 15.38 26.73
C ARG A 70 3.98 16.01 28.12
N ILE A 71 3.25 15.35 29.02
CA ILE A 71 2.90 15.89 30.34
C ILE A 71 4.15 15.87 31.25
N PRO A 72 4.58 17.01 31.84
CA PRO A 72 5.81 17.10 32.63
C PRO A 72 5.93 16.06 33.75
N MET A 73 4.85 15.79 34.49
CA MET A 73 4.80 14.77 35.54
C MET A 73 5.25 13.38 35.07
N ILE A 74 4.90 12.99 33.83
CA ILE A 74 5.31 11.69 33.25
C ILE A 74 6.80 11.69 32.92
N LYS A 75 7.31 12.79 32.37
CA LYS A 75 8.76 12.98 32.11
C LYS A 75 9.56 12.92 33.42
N ASN A 76 9.04 13.50 34.49
CA ASN A 76 9.65 13.46 35.83
C ASN A 76 9.69 12.03 36.40
N VAL A 77 8.63 11.23 36.22
CA VAL A 77 8.64 9.81 36.62
C VAL A 77 9.66 9.01 35.80
N VAL A 78 9.75 9.25 34.49
CA VAL A 78 10.76 8.62 33.62
C VAL A 78 12.18 8.99 34.08
N ALA A 79 12.48 10.26 34.30
CA ALA A 79 13.78 10.71 34.81
C ALA A 79 14.08 10.13 36.22
N SER A 80 13.07 9.97 37.06
CA SER A 80 13.23 9.37 38.39
C SER A 80 13.56 7.87 38.34
N VAL A 81 12.89 7.09 37.49
CA VAL A 81 13.09 5.63 37.38
C VAL A 81 14.31 5.27 36.54
N PHE A 82 14.44 5.87 35.35
CA PHE A 82 15.45 5.52 34.35
C PHE A 82 16.72 6.40 34.41
N LYS A 83 16.77 7.41 35.31
CA LYS A 83 17.89 8.35 35.46
C LYS A 83 18.31 9.06 34.17
N GLN A 84 17.36 9.20 33.23
CA GLN A 84 17.55 9.84 31.93
C GLN A 84 16.34 10.70 31.58
N GLU A 85 16.58 11.85 30.97
CA GLU A 85 15.51 12.64 30.35
C GLU A 85 15.03 11.92 29.09
N GLY A 86 13.79 11.44 29.11
CA GLY A 86 13.22 10.66 28.01
C GLY A 86 13.29 11.42 26.68
N LYS A 87 13.86 10.76 25.66
CA LYS A 87 14.10 11.31 24.33
C LYS A 87 12.79 11.40 23.53
N THR A 88 12.79 12.28 22.54
CA THR A 88 11.73 12.44 21.55
C THR A 88 12.35 12.44 20.15
N SER A 89 13.19 11.44 19.86
CA SER A 89 13.85 11.33 18.54
C SER A 89 12.89 10.85 17.45
N LEU A 90 11.79 10.21 17.87
CA LEU A 90 10.67 9.79 17.04
C LEU A 90 9.49 10.76 17.20
N ASN A 91 8.68 10.91 16.14
CA ASN A 91 7.41 11.64 16.24
C ASN A 91 6.44 10.87 17.15
N ALA A 92 6.10 11.46 18.29
CA ALA A 92 5.32 10.81 19.34
C ALA A 92 3.89 10.39 18.94
N ASP A 93 3.28 11.05 17.93
CA ASP A 93 1.92 10.68 17.48
C ASP A 93 1.96 9.70 16.30
N GLU A 94 2.98 9.78 15.44
CA GLU A 94 3.06 8.99 14.21
C GLU A 94 3.90 7.71 14.30
N ALA A 95 4.82 7.59 15.28
CA ALA A 95 5.78 6.48 15.33
C ALA A 95 5.11 5.09 15.30
N VAL A 96 4.00 4.93 16.03
CA VAL A 96 3.21 3.69 16.04
C VAL A 96 2.61 3.42 14.66
N ALA A 97 1.95 4.42 14.05
CA ALA A 97 1.33 4.28 12.74
C ALA A 97 2.35 3.97 11.63
N ARG A 98 3.52 4.62 11.66
CA ARG A 98 4.65 4.37 10.75
C ARG A 98 5.23 2.96 10.95
N GLY A 99 5.36 2.51 12.19
CA GLY A 99 5.76 1.13 12.52
C GLY A 99 4.76 0.10 11.98
N CYS A 100 3.46 0.32 12.17
CA CYS A 100 2.40 -0.53 11.62
C CYS A 100 2.41 -0.57 10.09
N ALA A 101 2.61 0.58 9.42
CA ALA A 101 2.72 0.65 7.96
C ALA A 101 3.96 -0.10 7.44
N PHE A 102 5.10 0.00 8.15
CA PHE A 102 6.30 -0.77 7.82
C PHE A 102 6.09 -2.28 8.03
N GLN A 103 5.43 -2.69 9.11
CA GLN A 103 5.05 -4.08 9.34
C GLN A 103 4.07 -4.62 8.29
N ALA A 104 3.12 -3.80 7.83
CA ALA A 104 2.24 -4.15 6.72
C ALA A 104 3.01 -4.32 5.40
N ALA A 105 4.04 -3.51 5.16
CA ALA A 105 4.94 -3.68 4.02
C ALA A 105 5.79 -4.96 4.12
N ILE A 106 6.30 -5.32 5.32
CA ILE A 106 6.98 -6.61 5.58
C ILE A 106 6.04 -7.79 5.25
N CYS A 107 4.77 -7.71 5.64
CA CYS A 107 3.78 -8.77 5.41
C CYS A 107 3.23 -8.82 3.96
N SER A 108 3.55 -7.84 3.11
CA SER A 108 2.98 -7.72 1.77
C SER A 108 3.92 -8.30 0.70
N PRO A 109 3.47 -9.26 -0.13
CA PRO A 109 4.30 -9.81 -1.21
C PRO A 109 4.61 -8.79 -2.32
N ALA A 110 3.91 -7.65 -2.34
CA ALA A 110 4.11 -6.60 -3.34
C ALA A 110 5.29 -5.66 -3.04
N PHE A 111 5.84 -5.69 -1.82
CA PHE A 111 6.93 -4.79 -1.40
C PHE A 111 8.16 -5.57 -0.96
N LYS A 112 9.34 -5.14 -1.43
CA LYS A 112 10.62 -5.61 -0.90
C LYS A 112 11.20 -4.56 0.03
N VAL A 113 11.18 -4.84 1.32
CA VAL A 113 11.78 -4.01 2.37
C VAL A 113 13.13 -4.59 2.80
N LYS A 114 13.88 -3.83 3.61
CA LYS A 114 15.10 -4.34 4.25
C LYS A 114 14.74 -5.35 5.33
N ASP A 115 15.50 -6.45 5.40
CA ASP A 115 15.35 -7.49 6.41
C ASP A 115 15.32 -6.89 7.83
N PHE A 116 14.21 -7.13 8.52
CA PHE A 116 13.94 -6.68 9.87
C PHE A 116 13.05 -7.71 10.56
N THR A 117 13.34 -8.03 11.82
CA THR A 117 12.62 -9.07 12.56
C THR A 117 12.30 -8.57 13.96
N VAL A 118 11.02 -8.64 14.31
CA VAL A 118 10.53 -8.39 15.67
C VAL A 118 10.29 -9.74 16.34
N ILE A 119 10.83 -9.90 17.53
CA ILE A 119 10.56 -11.05 18.41
C ILE A 119 9.84 -10.49 19.63
N GLU A 120 8.61 -10.91 19.83
CA GLU A 120 7.78 -10.53 20.97
C GLU A 120 7.87 -11.57 22.10
N GLN A 121 7.24 -11.31 23.25
CA GLN A 121 7.30 -12.21 24.41
C GLN A 121 5.92 -12.62 24.96
N CYS A 122 5.79 -13.88 25.36
CA CYS A 122 4.57 -14.42 25.95
C CYS A 122 4.41 -13.99 27.41
N LEU A 123 3.58 -12.97 27.67
CA LEU A 123 3.37 -12.41 29.03
C LEU A 123 2.47 -13.27 29.94
N TYR A 124 1.69 -14.20 29.38
CA TYR A 124 0.78 -15.07 30.13
C TYR A 124 1.07 -16.52 29.76
N PRO A 125 1.65 -17.34 30.67
CA PRO A 125 2.07 -18.69 30.34
C PRO A 125 0.88 -19.56 29.92
N ILE A 126 1.09 -20.44 28.94
CA ILE A 126 0.04 -21.31 28.38
C ILE A 126 0.34 -22.77 28.68
N ILE A 127 -0.64 -23.42 29.30
CA ILE A 127 -0.70 -24.86 29.51
C ILE A 127 -1.70 -25.51 28.56
N ILE A 128 -1.46 -26.77 28.21
CA ILE A 128 -2.44 -27.65 27.59
C ILE A 128 -2.89 -28.64 28.64
N GLN A 129 -4.20 -28.67 28.89
CA GLN A 129 -4.86 -29.61 29.78
C GLN A 129 -5.56 -30.69 28.96
N PHE A 130 -5.39 -31.95 29.36
CA PHE A 130 -5.96 -33.11 28.68
C PHE A 130 -6.25 -34.25 29.67
N ASP A 131 -7.00 -35.24 29.22
CA ASP A 131 -7.38 -36.41 30.00
C ASP A 131 -6.22 -37.42 30.16
N GLN A 132 -6.15 -38.06 31.32
CA GLN A 132 -5.28 -39.22 31.51
C GLN A 132 -5.98 -40.49 31.02
N GLU A 133 -5.36 -41.22 30.09
CA GLU A 133 -5.88 -42.47 29.57
C GLU A 133 -5.24 -43.66 30.31
N GLU A 134 -6.01 -44.72 30.58
CA GLU A 134 -5.45 -45.89 31.28
C GLU A 134 -4.38 -46.57 30.39
N GLY A 135 -3.17 -46.72 30.94
CA GLY A 135 -1.98 -47.20 30.21
C GLY A 135 -1.14 -46.12 29.53
N SER A 136 -1.55 -44.84 29.53
CA SER A 136 -0.77 -43.74 28.92
C SER A 136 0.16 -43.03 29.91
N GLU A 137 0.94 -43.76 30.72
CA GLU A 137 1.85 -43.16 31.72
C GLU A 137 3.02 -42.38 31.10
N GLN A 138 3.33 -42.63 29.81
CA GLN A 138 4.36 -41.92 29.06
C GLN A 138 3.74 -40.95 28.05
N CYS A 139 3.48 -39.71 28.49
CA CYS A 139 3.57 -38.58 27.58
C CYS A 139 5.03 -38.47 27.15
N MET A 140 5.38 -38.96 25.96
CA MET A 140 6.76 -38.88 25.48
C MET A 140 7.11 -37.41 25.24
N GLN A 141 7.92 -36.85 26.14
CA GLN A 141 8.48 -35.52 26.00
C GLN A 141 9.31 -35.48 24.72
N THR A 142 8.94 -34.59 23.81
CA THR A 142 9.83 -34.15 22.73
C THR A 142 10.89 -33.25 23.31
N GLU A 143 12.10 -33.29 22.76
CA GLU A 143 13.24 -32.46 23.18
C GLU A 143 12.95 -30.94 23.20
N GLU A 144 11.90 -30.49 22.48
CA GLU A 144 11.47 -29.10 22.43
C GLU A 144 10.69 -28.59 23.66
N ILE A 145 10.33 -29.39 24.69
CA ILE A 145 9.51 -28.91 25.84
C ILE A 145 10.13 -29.22 27.21
N ASP A 146 10.65 -28.17 27.86
CA ASP A 146 11.12 -28.18 29.27
C ASP A 146 9.98 -28.17 30.31
N GLY A 147 8.72 -28.11 29.86
CA GLY A 147 7.54 -28.03 30.71
C GLY A 147 7.35 -29.28 31.57
N THR A 148 7.31 -29.11 32.89
CA THR A 148 6.97 -30.18 33.82
C THR A 148 5.52 -30.64 33.61
N LEU A 149 5.35 -31.92 33.33
CA LEU A 149 4.03 -32.55 33.32
C LEU A 149 3.49 -32.57 34.75
N THR A 150 2.28 -32.04 34.95
CA THR A 150 1.63 -31.95 36.27
C THR A 150 0.24 -32.56 36.24
N THR A 151 -0.15 -33.20 37.34
CA THR A 151 -1.46 -33.86 37.48
C THR A 151 -2.40 -32.99 38.29
N GLN A 152 -3.56 -32.63 37.72
CA GLN A 152 -4.64 -31.93 38.41
C GLN A 152 -5.90 -32.82 38.40
N GLY A 153 -6.05 -33.63 39.45
CA GLY A 153 -7.15 -34.59 39.55
C GLY A 153 -7.01 -35.71 38.51
N LYS A 154 -7.95 -35.79 37.57
CA LYS A 154 -7.94 -36.75 36.44
C LYS A 154 -7.25 -36.23 35.18
N ASN A 155 -6.85 -34.95 35.18
CA ASN A 155 -6.31 -34.29 33.99
C ASN A 155 -4.79 -34.11 34.13
N MET A 156 -4.10 -34.32 33.01
CA MET A 156 -2.71 -33.93 32.80
C MET A 156 -2.65 -32.48 32.33
N CYS A 157 -1.65 -31.74 32.79
CA CYS A 157 -1.34 -30.39 32.36
C CYS A 157 0.15 -30.31 31.97
N ILE A 158 0.44 -29.77 30.79
CA ILE A 158 1.82 -29.48 30.34
C ILE A 158 1.95 -28.00 29.98
N GLU A 159 2.98 -27.33 30.48
CA GLU A 159 3.31 -25.97 30.07
C GLU A 159 4.03 -25.98 28.71
N VAL A 160 3.50 -25.21 27.75
CA VAL A 160 3.97 -25.21 26.36
C VAL A 160 4.61 -23.86 25.99
N PHE A 161 4.09 -22.76 26.54
CA PHE A 161 4.67 -21.44 26.38
C PHE A 161 4.86 -20.80 27.76
N PRO A 162 6.08 -20.85 28.34
CA PRO A 162 6.36 -20.25 29.66
C PRO A 162 6.34 -18.71 29.62
N PHE A 163 6.45 -18.09 30.80
CA PHE A 163 6.55 -16.63 30.93
C PHE A 163 7.78 -16.09 30.18
N LEU A 164 7.57 -15.03 29.41
CA LEU A 164 8.55 -14.40 28.50
C LEU A 164 9.07 -15.31 27.37
N HIS A 165 8.40 -16.41 27.06
CA HIS A 165 8.78 -17.25 25.91
C HIS A 165 8.74 -16.42 24.61
N PRO A 166 9.78 -16.46 23.77
CA PRO A 166 9.84 -15.65 22.54
C PRO A 166 8.82 -16.12 21.50
N ILE A 167 8.19 -15.16 20.81
CA ILE A 167 7.17 -15.41 19.79
C ILE A 167 7.49 -14.63 18.50
N PRO A 168 7.16 -15.15 17.30
CA PRO A 168 6.44 -16.40 17.02
C PRO A 168 7.24 -17.66 17.37
N SER A 169 6.56 -18.71 17.83
CA SER A 169 7.20 -19.99 18.18
C SER A 169 6.24 -21.15 17.97
N SER A 170 6.78 -22.33 17.69
CA SER A 170 6.04 -23.59 17.68
C SER A 170 6.70 -24.54 18.68
N ARG A 171 5.89 -25.33 19.38
CA ARG A 171 6.34 -26.44 20.22
C ARG A 171 5.49 -27.67 19.94
N GLN A 172 6.07 -28.85 20.12
CA GLN A 172 5.43 -30.12 19.76
C GLN A 172 5.20 -31.01 20.99
N ILE A 173 4.20 -31.89 20.97
CA ILE A 173 4.05 -33.00 21.93
C ILE A 173 3.63 -34.26 21.19
N VAL A 174 3.91 -35.43 21.77
CA VAL A 174 3.38 -36.71 21.30
C VAL A 174 2.55 -37.34 22.41
N LEU A 175 1.24 -37.49 22.16
CA LEU A 175 0.30 -38.17 23.06
C LEU A 175 -0.01 -39.56 22.52
N LEU A 176 -0.24 -40.52 23.41
CA LEU A 176 -0.78 -41.84 23.05
C LEU A 176 -2.31 -41.78 23.22
N ARG A 177 -3.06 -42.24 22.20
CA ARG A 177 -4.54 -42.16 22.17
C ARG A 177 -5.20 -43.34 21.46
N HIS A 178 -6.34 -43.81 21.96
CA HIS A 178 -7.17 -44.83 21.28
C HIS A 178 -8.18 -44.26 20.27
N GLY A 179 -8.33 -42.95 20.14
CA GLY A 179 -9.27 -42.37 19.17
C GLY A 179 -9.41 -40.87 19.31
N VAL A 180 -10.60 -40.35 18.98
CA VAL A 180 -10.93 -38.93 19.16
C VAL A 180 -10.78 -38.49 20.62
N PHE A 181 -10.14 -37.34 20.84
CA PHE A 181 -9.88 -36.78 22.17
C PHE A 181 -9.94 -35.25 22.16
N THR A 182 -9.98 -34.66 23.34
CA THR A 182 -10.16 -33.21 23.52
C THR A 182 -9.05 -32.62 24.39
N LEU A 183 -8.53 -31.48 23.96
CA LEU A 183 -7.52 -30.67 24.63
C LEU A 183 -8.13 -29.33 25.02
N GLU A 184 -7.74 -28.76 26.16
CA GLU A 184 -8.09 -27.40 26.55
C GLU A 184 -6.81 -26.57 26.70
N ALA A 185 -6.65 -25.52 25.89
CA ALA A 185 -5.57 -24.56 26.06
C ALA A 185 -5.98 -23.53 27.12
N ARG A 186 -5.12 -23.32 28.11
CA ARG A 186 -5.41 -22.47 29.27
C ARG A 186 -4.22 -21.59 29.61
N TYR A 187 -4.50 -20.43 30.20
CA TYR A 187 -3.47 -19.69 30.93
C TYR A 187 -3.13 -20.39 32.25
N ALA A 188 -1.84 -20.48 32.59
CA ALA A 188 -1.35 -21.24 33.74
C ALA A 188 -1.80 -20.67 35.09
N ASN A 189 -1.96 -19.35 35.20
CA ASN A 189 -2.27 -18.66 36.45
C ASN A 189 -3.52 -17.78 36.27
N LYS A 190 -4.57 -18.06 37.04
CA LYS A 190 -5.83 -17.32 37.02
C LYS A 190 -5.68 -15.90 37.57
N ASP A 191 -4.89 -15.73 38.62
CA ASP A 191 -4.79 -14.49 39.39
C ASP A 191 -3.93 -13.42 38.68
N SER A 192 -3.18 -13.82 37.64
CA SER A 192 -2.45 -12.88 36.78
C SER A 192 -3.32 -12.26 35.67
N LEU A 193 -4.56 -12.73 35.47
CA LEU A 193 -5.44 -12.31 34.39
C LEU A 193 -6.45 -11.24 34.82
N PRO A 194 -6.59 -10.12 34.10
CA PRO A 194 -7.54 -9.05 34.44
C PRO A 194 -9.00 -9.49 34.53
N ASN A 195 -9.42 -10.45 33.69
CA ASN A 195 -10.79 -10.96 33.63
C ASN A 195 -10.96 -12.34 34.30
N GLN A 196 -9.88 -12.90 34.86
CA GLN A 196 -9.82 -14.25 35.44
C GLN A 196 -10.27 -15.41 34.52
N ASN A 197 -10.46 -15.18 33.21
CA ASN A 197 -10.84 -16.23 32.27
C ASN A 197 -9.60 -16.97 31.79
N ILE A 198 -9.35 -18.13 32.38
CA ILE A 198 -8.20 -18.98 32.05
C ILE A 198 -8.34 -19.76 30.74
N VAL A 199 -9.54 -19.91 30.16
CA VAL A 199 -9.73 -20.75 28.97
C VAL A 199 -9.47 -19.96 27.69
N ILE A 200 -8.52 -20.43 26.88
CA ILE A 200 -8.16 -19.85 25.57
C ILE A 200 -9.00 -20.50 24.47
N GLY A 201 -9.16 -21.82 24.53
CA GLY A 201 -9.98 -22.60 23.61
C GLY A 201 -9.88 -24.10 23.84
N THR A 202 -10.87 -24.81 23.31
CA THR A 202 -10.98 -26.27 23.33
C THR A 202 -10.74 -26.80 21.92
N PHE A 203 -9.94 -27.86 21.80
CA PHE A 203 -9.51 -28.45 20.53
C PHE A 203 -9.85 -29.95 20.54
N ARG A 204 -10.73 -30.38 19.64
CA ARG A 204 -11.08 -31.79 19.47
C ARG A 204 -10.31 -32.35 18.27
N ILE A 205 -9.57 -33.43 18.51
CA ILE A 205 -8.59 -34.00 17.57
C ILE A 205 -9.07 -35.36 17.07
N GLY A 206 -9.08 -35.54 15.75
CA GLY A 206 -9.59 -36.76 15.09
C GLY A 206 -11.11 -36.76 14.89
N ASP A 207 -11.62 -37.83 14.31
CA ASP A 207 -13.06 -38.06 14.07
C ASP A 207 -13.60 -39.17 14.98
N ALA A 208 -14.88 -39.13 15.34
CA ALA A 208 -15.56 -40.17 16.12
C ALA A 208 -15.59 -41.53 15.42
N SER A 209 -15.38 -41.59 14.11
CA SER A 209 -15.19 -42.85 13.37
C SER A 209 -13.83 -43.52 13.62
N GLN A 210 -12.85 -42.78 14.16
CA GLN A 210 -11.48 -43.25 14.36
C GLN A 210 -11.33 -43.80 15.78
N VAL A 211 -11.52 -45.12 15.92
CA VAL A 211 -11.21 -45.87 17.14
C VAL A 211 -10.15 -46.91 16.82
N PHE A 212 -9.01 -46.82 17.50
CA PHE A 212 -7.87 -47.73 17.41
C PHE A 212 -7.98 -48.81 18.49
N THR A 213 -7.66 -50.06 18.14
CA THR A 213 -7.61 -51.19 19.08
C THR A 213 -6.46 -51.11 20.09
N GLU A 214 -5.43 -50.34 19.76
CA GLU A 214 -4.22 -50.11 20.55
C GLU A 214 -3.89 -48.61 20.50
N PRO A 215 -3.29 -48.03 21.55
CA PRO A 215 -3.04 -46.60 21.62
C PRO A 215 -1.98 -46.20 20.58
N ARG A 216 -2.32 -45.22 19.74
CA ARG A 216 -1.43 -44.71 18.68
C ARG A 216 -0.76 -43.42 19.11
N LYS A 217 0.49 -43.21 18.66
CA LYS A 217 1.23 -41.97 18.84
C LYS A 217 0.62 -40.88 17.95
N ILE A 218 0.15 -39.79 18.54
CA ILE A 218 -0.38 -38.60 17.86
C ILE A 218 0.53 -37.42 18.18
N LYS A 219 1.16 -36.87 17.15
CA LYS A 219 2.01 -35.68 17.19
C LYS A 219 1.14 -34.42 17.06
N LEU A 220 1.26 -33.50 17.99
CA LEU A 220 0.57 -32.21 17.99
C LEU A 220 1.60 -31.09 17.87
N LYS A 221 1.27 -30.04 17.10
CA LYS A 221 2.12 -28.85 16.92
C LYS A 221 1.37 -27.60 17.35
N MET A 222 1.61 -27.18 18.58
CA MET A 222 1.10 -25.93 19.13
C MET A 222 1.94 -24.78 18.56
N ARG A 223 1.29 -23.67 18.20
CA ARG A 223 1.95 -22.48 17.65
C ARG A 223 1.41 -21.23 18.30
N MET A 224 2.33 -20.38 18.72
CA MET A 224 2.08 -18.98 18.99
C MET A 224 2.51 -18.17 17.77
N ASN A 225 1.57 -17.49 17.11
CA ASN A 225 1.87 -16.75 15.88
C ASN A 225 2.53 -15.38 16.17
N THR A 226 2.85 -14.64 15.11
CA THR A 226 3.44 -13.29 15.14
C THR A 226 2.56 -12.23 15.81
N HIS A 227 1.30 -12.55 16.11
CA HIS A 227 0.31 -11.66 16.71
C HIS A 227 -0.04 -12.05 18.15
N GLY A 228 0.69 -12.99 18.76
CA GLY A 228 0.39 -13.47 20.11
C GLY A 228 -0.88 -14.32 20.20
N ILE A 229 -1.36 -14.90 19.09
CA ILE A 229 -2.51 -15.79 19.06
C ILE A 229 -2.04 -17.25 19.07
N PHE A 230 -2.51 -18.00 20.06
CA PHE A 230 -2.30 -19.45 20.20
C PHE A 230 -3.21 -20.24 19.24
N ASN A 231 -2.67 -21.30 18.63
CA ASN A 231 -3.45 -22.33 17.94
C ASN A 231 -2.75 -23.70 17.98
N ILE A 232 -3.50 -24.79 17.86
CA ILE A 232 -2.94 -26.10 17.47
C ILE A 232 -2.91 -26.14 15.94
N SER A 233 -1.72 -25.95 15.37
CA SER A 233 -1.52 -25.77 13.93
C SER A 233 -1.51 -27.07 13.12
N GLN A 234 -1.26 -28.22 13.78
CA GLN A 234 -1.17 -29.52 13.14
C GLN A 234 -1.38 -30.64 14.16
N ALA A 235 -2.03 -31.72 13.73
CA ALA A 235 -2.21 -32.96 14.47
C ALA A 235 -1.98 -34.13 13.51
N GLN A 236 -1.11 -35.08 13.87
CA GLN A 236 -0.67 -36.15 12.99
C GLN A 236 -0.58 -37.50 13.70
N LEU A 237 -1.23 -38.51 13.14
CA LEU A 237 -1.02 -39.91 13.51
C LEU A 237 0.36 -40.37 13.02
N ILE A 238 1.16 -40.96 13.90
CA ILE A 238 2.47 -41.54 13.60
C ILE A 238 2.34 -43.05 13.41
N GLU A 239 2.71 -43.55 12.23
CA GLU A 239 2.83 -44.98 11.93
C GLU A 239 4.29 -45.37 11.67
N GLU A 240 4.87 -46.18 12.56
CA GLU A 240 6.18 -46.80 12.36
C GLU A 240 6.02 -48.13 11.59
N TYR A 241 6.81 -48.32 10.54
CA TYR A 241 6.86 -49.57 9.77
C TYR A 241 8.31 -49.93 9.41
N GLU A 242 8.63 -51.22 9.38
CA GLU A 242 9.94 -51.71 8.96
C GLU A 242 9.95 -51.99 7.46
N LYS A 243 10.97 -51.49 6.76
CA LYS A 243 11.26 -51.88 5.39
C LYS A 243 12.71 -52.36 5.31
N GLU A 244 12.92 -53.50 4.64
CA GLU A 244 14.25 -53.97 4.34
C GLU A 244 14.83 -53.13 3.21
N VAL A 245 15.99 -52.53 3.47
CA VAL A 245 16.72 -51.71 2.51
C VAL A 245 18.08 -52.35 2.30
N GLU A 246 18.47 -52.48 1.04
CA GLU A 246 19.80 -52.94 0.66
C GLU A 246 20.83 -51.85 1.02
N VAL A 247 21.74 -52.16 1.94
CA VAL A 247 22.85 -51.26 2.30
C VAL A 247 24.14 -51.91 1.85
N SER A 248 24.85 -51.27 0.92
CA SER A 248 26.18 -51.71 0.51
C SER A 248 27.20 -51.37 1.58
N VAL A 249 27.86 -52.38 2.15
CA VAL A 249 28.94 -52.19 3.13
C VAL A 249 30.28 -52.30 2.42
N SER A 250 31.17 -51.34 2.66
CA SER A 250 32.60 -51.47 2.36
C SER A 250 33.32 -51.99 3.60
N GLU A 251 34.02 -53.11 3.48
CA GLU A 251 34.88 -53.63 4.55
C GLU A 251 36.15 -52.76 4.63
N ASP A 252 36.36 -52.09 5.77
CA ASP A 252 37.71 -51.99 6.35
C ASP A 252 37.69 -51.55 7.83
N ASN A 253 38.63 -52.13 8.58
CA ASN A 253 39.04 -51.86 9.97
C ASN A 253 38.17 -52.35 11.15
N PRO A 254 38.80 -52.67 12.31
CA PRO A 254 38.31 -53.70 13.22
C PRO A 254 37.59 -53.17 14.47
N VAL A 255 36.91 -54.11 15.15
CA VAL A 255 36.09 -53.92 16.34
C VAL A 255 36.84 -53.25 17.50
N VAL A 256 36.28 -52.17 18.04
CA VAL A 256 36.52 -51.70 19.41
C VAL A 256 35.16 -51.58 20.09
N ASP A 257 35.06 -52.15 21.29
CA ASP A 257 33.82 -52.30 22.05
C ASP A 257 33.47 -50.99 22.80
N GLY A 258 32.19 -50.59 22.76
CA GLY A 258 31.72 -49.33 23.34
C GLY A 258 30.20 -49.14 23.23
N PRO A 259 29.53 -48.53 24.23
CA PRO A 259 28.08 -48.54 24.32
C PRO A 259 27.40 -47.65 23.27
N PRO A 260 26.18 -47.99 22.83
CA PRO A 260 25.51 -47.29 21.74
C PRO A 260 24.87 -45.98 22.21
N ASN A 261 25.39 -44.84 21.77
CA ASN A 261 24.60 -43.61 21.73
C ASN A 261 25.07 -42.63 20.64
N SER A 262 24.24 -42.40 19.63
CA SER A 262 24.10 -41.17 18.83
C SER A 262 23.19 -41.46 17.63
N GLU A 263 21.92 -41.08 17.75
CA GLU A 263 21.03 -41.00 16.59
C GLU A 263 21.48 -39.82 15.71
N GLN A 264 22.07 -40.11 14.55
CA GLN A 264 22.28 -39.07 13.53
C GLN A 264 20.98 -38.87 12.75
N GLU A 265 20.25 -37.80 13.10
CA GLU A 265 19.20 -37.27 12.23
C GLU A 265 19.76 -36.94 10.85
N VAL A 266 19.13 -37.47 9.81
CA VAL A 266 19.32 -36.98 8.44
C VAL A 266 18.37 -35.81 8.26
N THR A 267 18.86 -34.60 8.48
CA THR A 267 18.14 -33.37 8.15
C THR A 267 18.02 -33.24 6.62
N THR A 268 16.84 -33.58 6.09
CA THR A 268 16.46 -33.13 4.74
C THR A 268 16.25 -31.63 4.79
N ALA A 269 17.17 -30.88 4.20
CA ALA A 269 17.12 -29.42 4.19
C ALA A 269 15.81 -28.93 3.54
N SER A 270 15.05 -28.13 4.29
CA SER A 270 14.02 -27.26 3.73
C SER A 270 14.69 -26.03 3.13
N ASN A 271 14.41 -25.73 1.87
CA ASN A 271 13.88 -24.43 1.40
C ASN A 271 14.14 -24.22 -0.10
N GLY A 272 13.19 -23.57 -0.78
CA GLY A 272 13.50 -22.80 -1.99
C GLY A 272 12.50 -22.88 -3.14
N ASP A 273 11.28 -22.39 -2.96
CA ASP A 273 10.52 -21.87 -4.10
C ASP A 273 11.13 -20.52 -4.51
N THR A 274 11.91 -20.52 -5.59
CA THR A 274 12.22 -19.30 -6.36
C THR A 274 12.30 -19.69 -7.84
N GLU A 275 11.34 -19.25 -8.64
CA GLU A 275 11.35 -19.46 -10.09
C GLU A 275 12.49 -18.69 -10.78
N SER A 276 13.14 -19.30 -11.76
CA SER A 276 13.76 -18.63 -12.91
C SER A 276 13.95 -19.59 -14.08
N GLN A 277 13.76 -19.12 -15.30
CA GLN A 277 13.60 -19.97 -16.49
C GLN A 277 14.86 -20.08 -17.37
N ASN A 278 14.97 -21.25 -18.02
CA ASN A 278 15.49 -21.49 -19.38
C ASN A 278 17.02 -21.53 -19.66
N PRO A 279 17.42 -22.27 -20.74
CA PRO A 279 18.70 -23.01 -20.81
C PRO A 279 19.71 -22.41 -21.82
N PRO A 280 20.92 -23.00 -21.97
CA PRO A 280 21.10 -23.92 -23.11
C PRO A 280 22.16 -25.05 -22.99
N VAL A 281 21.88 -26.14 -23.73
CA VAL A 281 22.79 -26.96 -24.58
C VAL A 281 23.93 -27.80 -23.97
N ASP A 282 23.80 -29.09 -24.25
CA ASP A 282 24.75 -30.21 -24.13
C ASP A 282 25.92 -30.13 -25.14
N SER A 283 27.13 -30.59 -24.77
CA SER A 283 28.03 -31.28 -25.72
C SER A 283 29.28 -31.94 -25.11
N ASN A 284 29.55 -33.15 -25.62
CA ASN A 284 30.84 -33.81 -25.85
C ASN A 284 31.58 -34.59 -24.74
N GLN A 285 31.25 -35.89 -24.72
CA GLN A 285 32.12 -36.99 -25.21
C GLN A 285 33.39 -37.43 -24.45
N THR A 286 33.46 -38.77 -24.29
CA THR A 286 34.66 -39.65 -24.26
C THR A 286 35.61 -39.56 -23.05
N ASN A 287 36.29 -40.62 -22.61
CA ASN A 287 36.40 -41.98 -23.16
C ASN A 287 36.54 -43.07 -22.06
N MET A 288 36.55 -44.33 -22.48
CA MET A 288 36.68 -45.54 -21.65
C MET A 288 37.94 -45.57 -20.76
N GLN A 289 37.87 -46.26 -19.62
CA GLN A 289 38.66 -47.49 -19.46
C GLN A 289 38.11 -48.46 -18.41
N ASP A 290 38.33 -49.74 -18.69
CA ASP A 290 37.87 -50.92 -17.97
C ASP A 290 38.72 -51.20 -16.72
N SER A 291 38.09 -51.67 -15.62
CA SER A 291 38.60 -52.81 -14.85
C SER A 291 37.60 -53.26 -13.76
N THR A 292 36.89 -54.35 -14.05
CA THR A 292 36.45 -55.40 -13.09
C THR A 292 36.17 -54.99 -11.63
N SER A 293 34.89 -54.80 -11.30
CA SER A 293 34.43 -54.66 -9.92
C SER A 293 34.44 -56.01 -9.16
N PRO A 294 34.90 -56.05 -7.90
CA PRO A 294 34.63 -57.19 -7.02
C PRO A 294 33.15 -57.20 -6.63
N LYS A 295 32.56 -58.40 -6.51
CA LYS A 295 31.16 -58.58 -6.07
C LYS A 295 30.97 -58.05 -4.64
N LYS A 296 30.43 -56.85 -4.48
CA LYS A 296 29.94 -56.35 -3.18
C LYS A 296 28.84 -57.28 -2.67
N LYS A 297 28.96 -57.74 -1.42
CA LYS A 297 27.85 -58.43 -0.72
C LYS A 297 26.82 -57.40 -0.32
N THR A 298 25.63 -57.49 -0.91
CA THR A 298 24.46 -56.74 -0.44
C THR A 298 23.97 -57.37 0.87
N VAL A 299 23.80 -56.56 1.91
CA VAL A 299 23.20 -57.00 3.18
C VAL A 299 21.88 -56.26 3.34
N MET A 300 20.77 -57.01 3.41
CA MET A 300 19.47 -56.45 3.74
C MET A 300 19.48 -56.06 5.22
N LYS A 301 19.35 -54.77 5.51
CA LYS A 301 19.12 -54.29 6.88
C LYS A 301 17.68 -53.81 6.99
N LYS A 302 16.99 -54.25 8.04
CA LYS A 302 15.70 -53.69 8.45
C LYS A 302 15.95 -52.26 8.94
N LYS A 303 15.32 -51.28 8.29
CA LYS A 303 15.31 -49.88 8.73
C LYS A 303 13.87 -49.51 9.08
N LYS A 304 13.70 -48.84 10.22
CA LYS A 304 12.41 -48.25 10.61
C LYS A 304 12.16 -47.00 9.77
N PHE A 305 10.93 -46.88 9.28
CA PHE A 305 10.40 -45.72 8.59
C PHE A 305 9.16 -45.22 9.33
N THR A 306 8.96 -43.92 9.30
CA THR A 306 7.84 -43.25 9.96
C THR A 306 6.96 -42.60 8.90
N LYS A 307 5.66 -42.88 8.94
CA LYS A 307 4.64 -42.21 8.13
C LYS A 307 3.78 -41.33 9.04
N TYR A 308 3.42 -40.15 8.52
CA TYR A 308 2.50 -39.23 9.18
C TYR A 308 1.19 -39.18 8.39
N HIS A 309 0.06 -39.14 9.08
CA HIS A 309 -1.25 -38.85 8.49
C HIS A 309 -1.90 -37.73 9.27
N ASP A 310 -2.35 -36.66 8.60
CA ASP A 310 -2.99 -35.53 9.26
C ASP A 310 -4.38 -35.91 9.82
N LEU A 311 -4.69 -35.38 11.00
CA LEU A 311 -5.96 -35.55 11.69
C LEU A 311 -6.76 -34.25 11.68
N SER A 312 -8.09 -34.36 11.72
CA SER A 312 -8.99 -33.20 11.88
C SER A 312 -8.76 -32.49 13.22
N ILE A 313 -8.88 -31.17 13.21
CA ILE A 313 -8.84 -30.31 14.39
C ILE A 313 -10.10 -29.45 14.38
N GLU A 314 -11.04 -29.73 15.26
CA GLU A 314 -12.19 -28.86 15.53
C GLU A 314 -11.81 -27.88 16.65
N VAL A 315 -11.93 -26.58 16.39
CA VAL A 315 -11.55 -25.51 17.34
C VAL A 315 -12.80 -24.82 17.87
N SER A 316 -12.91 -24.72 19.19
CA SER A 316 -13.92 -23.94 19.89
C SER A 316 -13.23 -22.90 20.76
N ASN A 317 -13.30 -21.62 20.39
CA ASN A 317 -12.63 -20.51 21.06
C ASN A 317 -13.48 -19.23 20.98
N MET A 318 -12.94 -18.09 21.43
CA MET A 318 -13.66 -16.80 21.42
C MET A 318 -13.64 -16.06 20.06
N GLN A 319 -13.22 -16.69 18.96
CA GLN A 319 -13.23 -16.06 17.64
C GLN A 319 -14.64 -16.06 17.05
N PHE A 320 -14.98 -15.03 16.27
CA PHE A 320 -16.22 -15.01 15.52
C PHE A 320 -16.22 -16.11 14.45
N THR A 321 -17.36 -16.80 14.31
CA THR A 321 -17.55 -17.75 13.22
C THR A 321 -17.55 -17.04 11.86
N THR A 322 -17.19 -17.74 10.79
CA THR A 322 -17.23 -17.21 9.41
C THR A 322 -18.60 -16.61 9.06
N LYS A 323 -19.70 -17.17 9.60
CA LYS A 323 -21.05 -16.63 9.42
C LYS A 323 -21.18 -15.23 10.04
N GLN A 324 -20.76 -15.07 11.30
CA GLN A 324 -20.81 -13.78 12.00
C GLN A 324 -19.89 -12.74 11.37
N LEU A 325 -18.69 -13.16 10.93
CA LEU A 325 -17.77 -12.29 10.20
C LEU A 325 -18.40 -11.75 8.91
N ASN A 326 -19.02 -12.63 8.11
CA ASN A 326 -19.71 -12.21 6.89
C ASN A 326 -20.87 -11.24 7.18
N GLU A 327 -21.66 -11.50 8.22
CA GLU A 327 -22.75 -10.61 8.69
C GLU A 327 -22.22 -9.22 9.09
N PHE A 328 -21.12 -9.15 9.86
CA PHE A 328 -20.50 -7.87 10.21
C PHE A 328 -19.88 -7.15 9.00
N CYS A 329 -19.31 -7.88 8.04
CA CYS A 329 -18.83 -7.30 6.78
C CYS A 329 -19.98 -6.72 5.94
N GLU A 330 -21.13 -7.39 5.87
CA GLU A 330 -22.32 -6.88 5.18
C GLU A 330 -22.88 -5.62 5.85
N ILE A 331 -23.00 -5.61 7.18
CA ILE A 331 -23.40 -4.43 7.96
C ILE A 331 -22.43 -3.26 7.71
N GLY A 332 -21.12 -3.51 7.76
CA GLY A 332 -20.10 -2.49 7.49
C GLY A 332 -20.17 -1.93 6.06
N ALA A 333 -20.36 -2.79 5.06
CA ALA A 333 -20.51 -2.38 3.67
C ALA A 333 -21.77 -1.50 3.46
N ASN A 334 -22.88 -1.86 4.10
CA ASN A 334 -24.13 -1.09 4.05
C ASN A 334 -23.96 0.30 4.67
N LEU A 335 -23.28 0.43 5.81
CA LEU A 335 -22.98 1.72 6.45
C LEU A 335 -22.07 2.59 5.56
N ILE A 336 -20.99 2.03 5.01
CA ILE A 336 -20.10 2.75 4.07
C ILE A 336 -20.87 3.23 2.83
N GLN A 337 -21.83 2.45 2.34
CA GLN A 337 -22.68 2.85 1.21
C GLN A 337 -23.61 4.01 1.60
N GLN A 338 -24.20 4.00 2.79
CA GLN A 338 -25.03 5.09 3.30
C GLN A 338 -24.22 6.40 3.44
N ASP A 339 -23.05 6.35 4.08
CA ASP A 339 -22.14 7.49 4.20
C ASP A 339 -21.74 8.07 2.84
N LYS A 340 -21.49 7.19 1.86
CA LYS A 340 -21.18 7.60 0.48
C LYS A 340 -22.37 8.30 -0.17
N LEU A 341 -23.58 7.74 -0.07
CA LEU A 341 -24.79 8.33 -0.65
C LEU A 341 -25.12 9.69 -0.04
N GLU A 342 -24.95 9.84 1.28
CA GLU A 342 -25.18 11.11 1.96
C GLU A 342 -24.12 12.15 1.60
N ARG A 343 -22.84 11.77 1.55
CA ARG A 343 -21.76 12.65 1.05
C ARG A 343 -22.02 13.10 -0.39
N GLU A 344 -22.44 12.21 -1.27
CA GLU A 344 -22.80 12.56 -2.66
C GLU A 344 -24.05 13.46 -2.74
N ARG A 345 -25.02 13.28 -1.83
CA ARG A 345 -26.23 14.13 -1.72
C ARG A 345 -25.84 15.55 -1.29
N VAL A 346 -25.08 15.69 -0.21
CA VAL A 346 -24.59 16.99 0.30
C VAL A 346 -23.71 17.68 -0.75
N ASN A 347 -22.75 16.97 -1.36
CA ASN A 347 -21.93 17.55 -2.44
C ASN A 347 -22.79 18.03 -3.63
N SER A 348 -23.88 17.33 -3.96
CA SER A 348 -24.78 17.76 -5.04
C SER A 348 -25.63 18.98 -4.64
N LYS A 349 -26.03 19.10 -3.36
CA LYS A 349 -26.70 20.30 -2.82
C LYS A 349 -25.76 21.50 -2.88
N ASN A 350 -24.54 21.36 -2.36
CA ASN A 350 -23.52 22.40 -2.33
C ASN A 350 -23.12 22.85 -3.75
N ALA A 351 -23.11 21.95 -4.74
CA ALA A 351 -22.84 22.30 -6.14
C ALA A 351 -23.96 23.15 -6.79
N VAL A 352 -25.21 23.05 -6.32
CA VAL A 352 -26.29 23.98 -6.72
C VAL A 352 -26.08 25.33 -6.05
N GLU A 353 -25.79 25.33 -4.75
CA GLU A 353 -25.53 26.53 -3.93
C GLU A 353 -24.36 27.38 -4.48
N GLU A 354 -23.22 26.73 -4.74
CA GLU A 354 -22.03 27.33 -5.34
C GLU A 354 -22.35 27.95 -6.71
N TYR A 355 -23.02 27.20 -7.60
CA TYR A 355 -23.41 27.72 -8.92
C TYR A 355 -24.36 28.91 -8.81
N VAL A 356 -25.29 28.91 -7.84
CA VAL A 356 -26.21 30.04 -7.63
C VAL A 356 -25.47 31.31 -7.25
N TYR A 357 -24.57 31.25 -6.27
CA TYR A 357 -23.76 32.40 -5.86
C TYR A 357 -22.77 32.85 -6.94
N GLU A 358 -22.09 31.90 -7.58
CA GLU A 358 -21.11 32.18 -8.63
C GLU A 358 -21.77 32.86 -9.84
N MET A 359 -22.89 32.31 -10.33
CA MET A 359 -23.57 32.89 -11.50
C MET A 359 -24.24 34.22 -11.21
N ARG A 360 -24.85 34.41 -10.03
CA ARG A 360 -25.41 35.72 -9.64
C ARG A 360 -24.33 36.80 -9.65
N SER A 361 -23.18 36.53 -9.03
CA SER A 361 -22.01 37.42 -9.03
C SER A 361 -21.49 37.68 -10.45
N LYS A 362 -21.31 36.62 -11.25
CA LYS A 362 -20.81 36.73 -12.62
C LYS A 362 -21.73 37.51 -13.56
N LEU A 363 -23.05 37.35 -13.47
CA LEU A 363 -24.05 38.09 -14.28
C LEU A 363 -24.09 39.59 -13.95
N GLN A 364 -23.86 39.95 -12.69
CA GLN A 364 -23.78 41.36 -12.27
C GLN A 364 -22.41 41.99 -12.59
N GLY A 365 -21.36 41.18 -12.76
CA GLY A 365 -20.03 41.60 -13.17
C GLY A 365 -19.66 41.17 -14.61
N PRO A 366 -18.68 40.26 -14.79
CA PRO A 366 -18.02 40.01 -16.08
C PRO A 366 -18.91 39.44 -17.20
N LEU A 367 -20.02 38.77 -16.87
CA LEU A 367 -20.93 38.19 -17.87
C LEU A 367 -22.01 39.16 -18.37
N ASN A 368 -22.16 40.33 -17.72
CA ASN A 368 -23.21 41.30 -18.03
C ASN A 368 -23.29 41.67 -19.54
N PRO A 369 -22.18 41.91 -20.27
CA PRO A 369 -22.24 42.25 -21.71
C PRO A 369 -22.65 41.10 -22.64
N PHE A 370 -22.64 39.86 -22.15
CA PHE A 370 -22.84 38.63 -22.94
C PHE A 370 -24.25 38.02 -22.77
N ALA A 371 -25.05 38.58 -21.86
CA ALA A 371 -26.46 38.24 -21.67
C ALA A 371 -27.34 39.35 -22.26
N SER A 372 -28.41 39.00 -22.97
CA SER A 372 -29.47 39.99 -23.23
C SER A 372 -30.21 40.35 -21.94
N PRO A 373 -30.84 41.54 -21.83
CA PRO A 373 -31.56 41.92 -20.61
C PRO A 373 -32.62 40.90 -20.18
N ALA A 374 -33.35 40.31 -21.14
CA ALA A 374 -34.37 39.30 -20.87
C ALA A 374 -33.80 37.93 -20.45
N GLU A 375 -32.66 37.51 -21.01
CA GLU A 375 -31.95 36.29 -20.54
C GLU A 375 -31.43 36.51 -19.11
N SER A 376 -30.85 37.68 -18.83
CA SER A 376 -30.30 38.03 -17.52
C SER A 376 -31.39 38.10 -16.44
N GLU A 377 -32.51 38.77 -16.70
CA GLU A 377 -33.66 38.86 -15.80
C GLU A 377 -34.29 37.47 -15.55
N SER A 378 -34.51 36.67 -16.60
CA SER A 378 -35.04 35.31 -16.45
C SER A 378 -34.09 34.37 -15.68
N LEU A 379 -32.78 34.54 -15.83
CA LEU A 379 -31.81 33.72 -15.11
C LEU A 379 -31.69 34.16 -13.65
N LEU A 380 -31.59 35.47 -13.36
CA LEU A 380 -31.58 35.99 -11.99
C LEU A 380 -32.82 35.55 -11.20
N GLN A 381 -34.02 35.67 -11.78
CA GLN A 381 -35.24 35.18 -11.14
C GLN A 381 -35.18 33.67 -10.83
N LEU A 382 -34.63 32.86 -11.75
CA LEU A 382 -34.49 31.41 -11.53
C LEU A 382 -33.44 31.08 -10.46
N LEU A 383 -32.36 31.86 -10.36
CA LEU A 383 -31.35 31.72 -9.31
C LEU A 383 -31.96 32.05 -7.93
N ASP A 384 -32.71 33.15 -7.83
CA ASP A 384 -33.40 33.57 -6.60
C ASP A 384 -34.44 32.53 -6.15
N MET A 385 -35.28 32.03 -7.08
CA MET A 385 -36.22 30.93 -6.80
C MET A 385 -35.53 29.63 -6.39
N THR A 386 -34.31 29.37 -6.89
CA THR A 386 -33.56 28.16 -6.52
C THR A 386 -32.90 28.29 -5.16
N GLU A 387 -32.46 29.49 -4.76
CA GLU A 387 -31.97 29.77 -3.40
C GLU A 387 -33.09 29.63 -2.36
N GLU A 388 -34.25 30.25 -2.58
CA GLU A 388 -35.42 30.11 -1.70
C GLU A 388 -35.84 28.64 -1.57
N TRP A 389 -35.86 27.90 -2.68
CA TRP A 389 -36.12 26.46 -2.67
C TRP A 389 -35.07 25.67 -1.88
N LEU A 390 -33.77 26.00 -1.99
CA LEU A 390 -32.67 25.26 -1.34
C LEU A 390 -32.75 25.27 0.20
N TYR A 391 -33.27 26.36 0.77
CA TYR A 391 -33.49 26.53 2.21
C TYR A 391 -34.95 26.26 2.65
N GLY A 392 -35.82 25.88 1.72
CA GLY A 392 -37.20 25.44 1.98
C GLY A 392 -37.41 23.99 1.55
N ASP A 393 -38.33 23.75 0.61
CA ASP A 393 -38.72 22.42 0.11
C ASP A 393 -37.53 21.57 -0.41
N GLY A 394 -36.44 22.22 -0.82
CA GLY A 394 -35.20 21.62 -1.32
C GLY A 394 -34.19 21.23 -0.25
N GLU A 395 -34.42 21.49 1.03
CA GLU A 395 -33.38 21.32 2.06
C GLU A 395 -32.88 19.86 2.17
N SER A 396 -33.80 18.90 2.13
CA SER A 396 -33.60 17.48 2.45
C SER A 396 -34.14 16.54 1.37
N LEU A 397 -33.70 16.74 0.12
CA LEU A 397 -34.12 15.93 -1.04
C LEU A 397 -33.05 14.93 -1.52
N LYS A 398 -33.47 14.00 -2.38
CA LYS A 398 -32.60 12.98 -2.98
C LYS A 398 -31.63 13.60 -3.99
N ARG A 399 -30.41 13.04 -4.06
CA ARG A 399 -29.31 13.47 -4.95
C ARG A 399 -29.73 13.87 -6.37
N HIS A 400 -30.57 13.07 -7.04
CA HIS A 400 -30.97 13.32 -8.43
C HIS A 400 -31.68 14.66 -8.62
N VAL A 401 -32.46 15.13 -7.64
CA VAL A 401 -33.21 16.39 -7.74
C VAL A 401 -32.25 17.58 -7.82
N TYR A 402 -31.16 17.57 -7.03
CA TYR A 402 -30.12 18.59 -7.11
C TYR A 402 -29.36 18.55 -8.45
N VAL A 403 -29.12 17.35 -9.00
CA VAL A 403 -28.47 17.19 -10.31
C VAL A 403 -29.36 17.72 -11.43
N GLU A 404 -30.66 17.43 -11.41
CA GLU A 404 -31.65 17.96 -12.35
C GLU A 404 -31.78 19.48 -12.24
N LYS A 405 -31.82 20.03 -11.02
CA LYS A 405 -31.81 21.49 -10.79
C LYS A 405 -30.54 22.16 -11.30
N LEU A 406 -29.36 21.58 -11.04
CA LEU A 406 -28.11 22.10 -11.60
C LEU A 406 -28.09 22.05 -13.13
N ALA A 407 -28.65 21.00 -13.75
CA ALA A 407 -28.77 20.91 -15.20
C ALA A 407 -29.73 21.96 -15.80
N GLU A 408 -30.86 22.23 -15.13
CA GLU A 408 -31.79 23.31 -15.50
C GLU A 408 -31.10 24.69 -15.46
N LEU A 409 -30.36 24.97 -14.38
CA LEU A 409 -29.59 26.20 -14.22
C LEU A 409 -28.46 26.37 -15.25
N ARG A 410 -27.73 25.28 -15.53
CA ARG A 410 -26.66 25.24 -16.54
C ARG A 410 -27.16 25.42 -17.96
N SER A 411 -28.31 24.83 -18.30
CA SER A 411 -28.95 25.00 -19.61
C SER A 411 -29.18 26.48 -19.99
N LYS A 412 -29.43 27.35 -19.00
CA LYS A 412 -29.59 28.81 -19.18
C LYS A 412 -28.28 29.59 -19.01
N GLY A 413 -27.38 29.19 -18.10
CA GLY A 413 -26.16 29.95 -17.79
C GLY A 413 -24.94 29.60 -18.67
N ASP A 414 -24.74 28.32 -19.00
CA ASP A 414 -23.60 27.85 -19.79
C ASP A 414 -23.50 28.54 -21.17
N PRO A 415 -24.59 28.86 -21.91
CA PRO A 415 -24.51 29.63 -23.15
C PRO A 415 -23.91 31.04 -22.95
N ILE A 416 -24.24 31.73 -21.86
CA ILE A 416 -23.73 33.07 -21.54
C ILE A 416 -22.24 32.99 -21.20
N VAL A 417 -21.85 32.00 -20.38
CA VAL A 417 -20.45 31.70 -20.06
C VAL A 417 -19.66 31.35 -21.32
N HIS A 418 -20.24 30.56 -22.23
CA HIS A 418 -19.63 30.21 -23.50
C HIS A 418 -19.40 31.44 -24.40
N ARG A 419 -20.41 32.32 -24.55
CA ARG A 419 -20.27 33.60 -25.30
C ARG A 419 -19.13 34.46 -24.75
N ALA A 420 -19.04 34.59 -23.42
CA ALA A 420 -17.97 35.35 -22.76
C ALA A 420 -16.59 34.73 -22.97
N ASN A 421 -16.44 33.42 -22.74
CA ASN A 421 -15.18 32.69 -22.95
C ASN A 421 -14.72 32.75 -24.41
N GLU A 422 -15.64 32.62 -25.36
CA GLU A 422 -15.38 32.76 -26.79
C GLU A 422 -14.96 34.18 -27.17
N HIS A 423 -15.58 35.21 -26.58
CA HIS A 423 -15.18 36.60 -26.82
C HIS A 423 -13.79 36.92 -26.25
N LEU A 424 -13.46 36.44 -25.06
CA LEU A 424 -12.16 36.68 -24.41
C LEU A 424 -11.02 35.93 -25.10
N ASN A 425 -11.23 34.68 -25.51
CA ASN A 425 -10.17 33.84 -26.07
C ASN A 425 -10.00 33.96 -27.59
N ARG A 426 -11.03 34.41 -28.35
CA ARG A 426 -10.93 34.56 -29.81
C ARG A 426 -9.81 35.52 -30.25
N PRO A 427 -9.61 36.72 -29.67
CA PRO A 427 -8.51 37.60 -30.04
C PRO A 427 -7.13 36.94 -29.87
N LEU A 428 -6.95 36.14 -28.82
CA LEU A 428 -5.72 35.39 -28.57
C LEU A 428 -5.50 34.27 -29.61
N ALA A 429 -6.56 33.54 -29.97
CA ALA A 429 -6.50 32.54 -31.03
C ALA A 429 -6.17 33.16 -32.40
N VAL A 430 -6.75 34.33 -32.72
CA VAL A 430 -6.46 35.09 -33.94
C VAL A 430 -5.02 35.62 -33.96
N ASP A 431 -4.50 36.15 -32.85
CA ASP A 431 -3.11 36.58 -32.75
C ASP A 431 -2.13 35.41 -32.94
N ASN A 432 -2.40 34.25 -32.31
CA ASN A 432 -1.61 33.05 -32.51
C ASN A 432 -1.62 32.55 -33.96
N PHE A 433 -2.80 32.51 -34.61
CA PHE A 433 -2.91 32.17 -36.03
C PHE A 433 -2.08 33.13 -36.90
N ASN A 434 -2.21 34.44 -36.66
CA ASN A 434 -1.45 35.47 -37.39
C ASN A 434 0.06 35.36 -37.16
N ARG A 435 0.52 35.00 -35.94
CA ARG A 435 1.95 34.71 -35.68
C ARG A 435 2.45 33.54 -36.52
N SER A 436 1.67 32.48 -36.69
CA SER A 436 2.04 31.36 -37.56
C SER A 436 2.05 31.75 -39.04
N LEU A 437 1.07 32.53 -39.53
CA LEU A 437 1.10 33.10 -40.89
C LEU A 437 2.35 33.95 -41.12
N VAL A 438 2.67 34.87 -40.20
CA VAL A 438 3.87 35.73 -40.27
C VAL A 438 5.16 34.90 -40.20
N ARG A 439 5.20 33.81 -39.42
CA ARG A 439 6.35 32.89 -39.37
C ARG A 439 6.59 32.20 -40.71
N ILE A 440 5.54 31.69 -41.36
CA ILE A 440 5.64 31.05 -42.67
C ILE A 440 6.04 32.09 -43.73
N ARG A 441 5.45 33.30 -43.70
CA ARG A 441 5.78 34.40 -44.62
C ARG A 441 7.25 34.82 -44.53
N LYS A 442 7.81 34.90 -43.31
CA LYS A 442 9.26 35.14 -43.12
C LYS A 442 10.16 34.06 -43.74
N VAL A 443 9.73 32.80 -43.79
CA VAL A 443 10.49 31.74 -44.48
C VAL A 443 10.49 31.98 -45.98
N LEU A 444 9.35 32.40 -46.57
CA LEU A 444 9.28 32.79 -47.97
C LEU A 444 10.15 34.01 -48.28
N ASP A 445 10.15 35.02 -47.40
CA ASP A 445 11.04 36.19 -47.53
C ASP A 445 12.53 35.77 -47.49
N SER A 446 12.91 34.83 -46.62
CA SER A 446 14.27 34.25 -46.55
C SER A 446 14.64 33.46 -47.82
N ILE A 447 13.69 32.72 -48.41
CA ILE A 447 13.88 32.02 -49.69
C ILE A 447 14.09 33.04 -50.82
N ALA A 448 13.27 34.09 -50.88
CA ALA A 448 13.39 35.16 -51.87
C ALA A 448 14.69 35.98 -51.72
N ALA A 449 15.22 36.09 -50.50
CA ALA A 449 16.51 36.71 -50.21
C ALA A 449 17.73 35.81 -50.55
N GLY A 450 17.50 34.54 -50.92
CA GLY A 450 18.56 33.59 -51.25
C GLY A 450 19.34 33.09 -50.02
N GLU A 451 18.68 32.92 -48.87
CA GLU A 451 19.34 32.32 -47.71
C GLU A 451 19.68 30.84 -47.96
N PRO A 452 20.95 30.42 -47.79
CA PRO A 452 21.40 29.08 -48.16
C PRO A 452 20.75 27.98 -47.32
N THR A 453 19.99 28.32 -46.29
CA THR A 453 19.21 27.39 -45.46
C THR A 453 18.15 26.64 -46.25
N TYR A 454 17.59 27.23 -47.31
CA TYR A 454 16.39 26.74 -48.00
C TYR A 454 16.57 26.41 -49.50
N ASP A 455 17.80 26.50 -50.04
CA ASP A 455 18.14 26.26 -51.46
C ASP A 455 17.65 24.91 -52.04
N HIS A 456 17.38 23.93 -51.18
CA HIS A 456 16.93 22.58 -51.57
C HIS A 456 15.41 22.45 -51.70
N LEU A 457 14.63 23.49 -51.41
CA LEU A 457 13.18 23.49 -51.61
C LEU A 457 12.84 23.69 -53.09
N THR A 458 11.92 22.89 -53.61
CA THR A 458 11.48 23.00 -55.00
C THR A 458 10.52 24.18 -55.19
N GLN A 459 10.52 24.80 -56.37
CA GLN A 459 9.58 25.89 -56.69
C GLN A 459 8.11 25.49 -56.47
N ALA A 460 7.76 24.22 -56.67
CA ALA A 460 6.42 23.71 -56.39
C ALA A 460 6.05 23.78 -54.90
N GLN A 461 7.00 23.51 -54.00
CA GLN A 461 6.82 23.64 -52.55
C GLN A 461 6.72 25.09 -52.10
N VAL A 462 7.48 26.00 -52.74
CA VAL A 462 7.40 27.45 -52.47
C VAL A 462 6.03 27.99 -52.88
N ASN A 463 5.57 27.68 -54.10
CA ASN A 463 4.24 28.08 -54.56
C ASN A 463 3.12 27.50 -53.68
N GLN A 464 3.26 26.25 -53.23
CA GLN A 464 2.30 25.62 -52.31
C GLN A 464 2.22 26.37 -50.96
N LEU A 465 3.34 26.85 -50.43
CA LEU A 465 3.35 27.67 -49.20
C LEU A 465 2.70 29.05 -49.42
N GLU A 466 2.93 29.69 -50.57
CA GLU A 466 2.28 30.96 -50.94
C GLU A 466 0.76 30.81 -51.06
N ASP A 467 0.29 29.81 -51.82
CA ASP A 467 -1.14 29.52 -52.01
C ASP A 467 -1.84 29.23 -50.67
N MET A 468 -1.20 28.45 -49.77
CA MET A 468 -1.75 28.17 -48.45
C MET A 468 -1.84 29.42 -47.57
N ILE A 469 -0.81 30.28 -47.54
CA ILE A 469 -0.90 31.55 -46.78
C ILE A 469 -2.09 32.37 -47.28
N VAL A 470 -2.22 32.57 -48.59
CA VAL A 470 -3.31 33.38 -49.16
C VAL A 470 -4.68 32.76 -48.87
N GLN A 471 -4.80 31.43 -48.95
CA GLN A 471 -6.03 30.73 -48.59
C GLN A 471 -6.42 30.93 -47.12
N TYR A 472 -5.50 30.68 -46.18
CA TYR A 472 -5.78 30.76 -44.75
C TYR A 472 -5.92 32.21 -44.24
N GLU A 473 -5.16 33.16 -44.79
CA GLU A 473 -5.31 34.60 -44.54
C GLU A 473 -6.68 35.10 -45.06
N THR A 474 -7.11 34.66 -46.26
CA THR A 474 -8.44 34.97 -46.79
C THR A 474 -9.55 34.35 -45.96
N TRP A 475 -9.42 33.09 -45.55
CA TRP A 475 -10.39 32.41 -44.69
C TRP A 475 -10.55 33.13 -43.34
N LEU A 476 -9.44 33.42 -42.65
CA LEU A 476 -9.46 34.08 -41.33
C LEU A 476 -10.13 35.45 -41.41
N ASN A 477 -9.80 36.24 -42.44
CA ASN A 477 -10.45 37.52 -42.69
C ASN A 477 -11.95 37.38 -42.97
N GLN A 478 -12.39 36.42 -43.79
CA GLN A 478 -13.81 36.17 -44.04
C GLN A 478 -14.57 35.77 -42.77
N GLN A 479 -13.99 34.90 -41.93
CA GLN A 479 -14.58 34.50 -40.65
C GLN A 479 -14.71 35.70 -39.70
N MET A 480 -13.67 36.54 -39.58
CA MET A 480 -13.72 37.73 -38.73
C MET A 480 -14.71 38.78 -39.26
N MET A 481 -14.86 38.95 -40.58
CA MET A 481 -15.89 39.82 -41.16
C MET A 481 -17.32 39.35 -40.83
N GLN A 482 -17.56 38.04 -40.67
CA GLN A 482 -18.86 37.51 -40.24
C GLN A 482 -19.09 37.62 -38.72
N GLN A 483 -18.02 37.52 -37.93
CA GLN A 483 -18.09 37.50 -36.47
C GLN A 483 -18.09 38.90 -35.82
N ASN A 484 -17.33 39.86 -36.37
CA ASN A 484 -17.17 41.19 -35.79
C ASN A 484 -18.45 42.06 -35.71
N PRO A 485 -19.40 42.04 -36.68
CA PRO A 485 -20.61 42.87 -36.59
C PRO A 485 -21.71 42.27 -35.68
N ARG A 486 -21.49 41.10 -35.07
CA ARG A 486 -22.48 40.45 -34.21
C ARG A 486 -22.51 41.02 -32.79
N PRO A 487 -23.68 41.15 -32.15
CA PRO A 487 -23.78 41.44 -30.73
C PRO A 487 -23.06 40.38 -29.87
N GLN A 488 -22.41 40.82 -28.79
CA GLN A 488 -21.80 39.94 -27.77
C GLN A 488 -22.81 38.99 -27.10
N THR A 489 -24.09 39.37 -27.13
CA THR A 489 -25.23 38.57 -26.64
C THR A 489 -25.73 37.51 -27.61
N SER A 490 -25.16 37.41 -28.82
CA SER A 490 -25.52 36.38 -29.81
C SER A 490 -24.48 35.27 -29.85
N ASP A 491 -24.93 34.05 -30.14
CA ASP A 491 -24.01 32.91 -30.23
C ASP A 491 -22.95 33.14 -31.34
N PRO A 492 -21.69 32.76 -31.08
CA PRO A 492 -20.61 32.97 -32.05
C PRO A 492 -20.76 32.05 -33.25
N VAL A 493 -20.50 32.61 -34.43
CA VAL A 493 -20.38 31.83 -35.69
C VAL A 493 -19.02 31.16 -35.75
N VAL A 494 -17.99 31.84 -35.25
CA VAL A 494 -16.60 31.40 -35.29
C VAL A 494 -16.15 31.08 -33.88
N LYS A 495 -15.97 29.78 -33.60
CA LYS A 495 -15.48 29.32 -32.30
C LYS A 495 -13.96 29.32 -32.25
N VAL A 496 -13.39 29.44 -31.06
CA VAL A 496 -11.95 29.30 -30.83
C VAL A 496 -11.44 27.95 -31.34
N THR A 497 -12.22 26.88 -31.20
CA THR A 497 -11.91 25.54 -31.72
C THR A 497 -11.72 25.51 -33.24
N ASP A 498 -12.49 26.32 -33.96
CA ASP A 498 -12.48 26.34 -35.42
C ASP A 498 -11.21 27.06 -35.91
N ILE A 499 -10.83 28.15 -35.23
CA ILE A 499 -9.59 28.89 -35.51
C ILE A 499 -8.36 28.02 -35.22
N VAL A 500 -8.32 27.36 -34.05
CA VAL A 500 -7.19 26.50 -33.64
C VAL A 500 -7.07 25.26 -34.54
N SER A 501 -8.17 24.63 -34.93
CA SER A 501 -8.12 23.47 -35.84
C SER A 501 -7.64 23.86 -37.25
N GLN A 502 -8.05 25.02 -37.78
CA GLN A 502 -7.52 25.51 -39.06
C GLN A 502 -6.05 25.95 -38.96
N GLN A 503 -5.62 26.51 -37.82
CA GLN A 503 -4.20 26.79 -37.57
C GLN A 503 -3.36 25.51 -37.62
N GLN A 504 -3.82 24.45 -36.91
CA GLN A 504 -3.14 23.15 -36.91
C GLN A 504 -3.14 22.49 -38.29
N ALA A 505 -4.22 22.60 -39.06
CA ALA A 505 -4.28 22.13 -40.44
C ALA A 505 -3.22 22.82 -41.32
N MET A 506 -3.15 24.16 -41.31
CA MET A 506 -2.11 24.94 -41.98
C MET A 506 -0.70 24.51 -41.55
N GLU A 507 -0.44 24.45 -40.24
CA GLU A 507 0.87 24.10 -39.67
C GLU A 507 1.30 22.67 -40.03
N SER A 508 0.37 21.71 -40.08
CA SER A 508 0.65 20.32 -40.46
C SER A 508 1.16 20.16 -41.89
N VAL A 509 0.79 21.08 -42.80
CA VAL A 509 1.26 21.09 -44.20
C VAL A 509 2.52 21.94 -44.33
N CYS A 510 2.57 23.09 -43.67
CA CYS A 510 3.66 24.05 -43.82
C CYS A 510 4.94 23.63 -43.06
N HIS A 511 4.82 23.10 -41.84
CA HIS A 511 5.99 22.75 -41.03
C HIS A 511 6.87 21.63 -41.63
N PRO A 512 6.35 20.54 -42.25
CA PRO A 512 7.19 19.55 -42.92
C PRO A 512 7.97 20.13 -44.10
N ILE A 513 7.37 21.05 -44.86
CA ILE A 513 8.03 21.71 -45.99
C ILE A 513 9.16 22.60 -45.45
N ILE A 514 8.86 23.48 -44.49
CA ILE A 514 9.84 24.41 -43.88
C ILE A 514 11.02 23.66 -43.23
N ASN A 515 10.76 22.52 -42.58
CA ASN A 515 11.78 21.74 -41.86
C ASN A 515 12.36 20.58 -42.69
N THR A 516 12.19 20.57 -44.02
CA THR A 516 12.82 19.56 -44.88
C THR A 516 14.35 19.66 -44.73
N PRO A 517 15.07 18.59 -44.36
CA PRO A 517 16.52 18.64 -44.18
C PRO A 517 17.25 18.71 -45.52
N LYS A 518 18.41 19.38 -45.54
CA LYS A 518 19.28 19.45 -46.72
C LYS A 518 19.76 18.06 -47.15
N PRO A 519 19.82 17.75 -48.45
CA PRO A 519 20.47 16.52 -48.93
C PRO A 519 21.96 16.53 -48.55
N PRO A 520 22.53 15.38 -48.12
CA PRO A 520 23.93 15.32 -47.73
C PRO A 520 24.85 15.60 -48.92
N THR A 521 25.78 16.56 -48.75
CA THR A 521 26.77 16.92 -49.77
C THR A 521 27.77 15.78 -49.97
N ALA A 522 27.83 15.24 -51.19
CA ALA A 522 28.83 14.24 -51.55
C ALA A 522 30.24 14.86 -51.53
N SER A 523 31.13 14.32 -50.71
CA SER A 523 32.56 14.63 -50.75
C SER A 523 33.22 13.98 -51.99
N HIS A 524 34.27 14.63 -52.48
CA HIS A 524 34.89 14.35 -53.78
C HIS A 524 35.33 12.89 -53.98
N THR A 525 35.01 12.35 -55.16
CA THR A 525 35.80 11.30 -55.82
C THR A 525 36.35 11.84 -57.14
N ASN A 526 37.63 12.20 -57.15
CA ASN A 526 38.38 12.42 -58.39
C ASN A 526 38.83 11.07 -58.94
N ASN A 527 38.66 10.87 -60.24
CA ASN A 527 39.18 9.70 -60.94
C ASN A 527 40.72 9.69 -60.97
N THR A 528 41.32 8.56 -60.63
CA THR A 528 42.57 8.08 -61.25
C THR A 528 42.41 6.58 -61.55
N PRO A 529 42.89 6.09 -62.70
CA PRO A 529 42.49 4.78 -63.22
C PRO A 529 43.29 3.61 -62.64
N ASP A 530 42.62 2.45 -62.61
CA ASP A 530 43.09 1.05 -62.56
C ASP A 530 44.45 0.71 -61.91
N LEU A 531 44.39 -0.21 -60.93
CA LEU A 531 44.86 -1.59 -61.17
C LEU A 531 44.39 -2.60 -60.11
N ASN A 532 43.75 -3.67 -60.59
CA ASN A 532 43.65 -5.04 -60.03
C ASN A 532 42.85 -5.36 -58.73
N SER A 533 41.61 -5.81 -58.99
CA SER A 533 41.20 -7.23 -58.89
C SER A 533 40.53 -7.81 -57.62
N GLN A 534 39.56 -8.70 -57.90
CA GLN A 534 38.93 -9.75 -57.08
C GLN A 534 37.90 -9.28 -56.02
N ASN A 535 36.61 -9.60 -56.23
CA ASN A 535 35.87 -10.80 -55.76
C ASN A 535 35.79 -10.86 -54.22
N SER A 536 34.66 -11.09 -53.54
CA SER A 536 33.24 -11.41 -53.84
C SER A 536 32.50 -11.24 -52.49
N GLY A 537 31.19 -11.00 -52.30
CA GLY A 537 29.96 -11.21 -53.05
C GLY A 537 28.87 -11.66 -52.05
N GLN A 538 27.61 -11.23 -52.23
CA GLN A 538 26.38 -11.71 -51.54
C GLN A 538 26.26 -11.53 -49.99
N SER A 539 25.08 -11.36 -49.37
CA SER A 539 23.72 -10.92 -49.79
C SER A 539 22.75 -10.95 -48.58
N ASN A 540 21.64 -10.18 -48.61
CA ASN A 540 20.39 -10.40 -47.83
C ASN A 540 20.47 -10.22 -46.27
N ASP A 541 19.41 -10.02 -45.48
CA ASP A 541 17.98 -9.69 -45.73
C ASP A 541 17.31 -9.11 -44.46
N VAL A 542 16.35 -8.19 -44.66
CA VAL A 542 15.00 -8.10 -44.03
C VAL A 542 14.75 -8.08 -42.49
N ASN A 543 13.77 -7.22 -42.14
CA ASN A 543 12.75 -7.26 -41.05
C ASN A 543 12.76 -6.26 -39.87
N ASN A 544 11.52 -5.86 -39.56
CA ASN A 544 10.98 -4.89 -38.58
C ASN A 544 10.49 -5.68 -37.32
N PRO A 545 9.78 -5.13 -36.30
CA PRO A 545 9.68 -3.78 -35.69
C PRO A 545 9.95 -3.78 -34.15
N ASN A 546 9.94 -2.62 -33.44
CA ASN A 546 8.96 -2.27 -32.34
C ASN A 546 9.30 -1.09 -31.39
N THR A 547 8.22 -0.48 -30.84
CA THR A 547 8.00 0.16 -29.51
C THR A 547 8.80 1.36 -28.95
N ASN A 548 8.05 2.47 -28.73
CA ASN A 548 7.90 3.28 -27.49
C ASN A 548 8.97 3.25 -26.36
N SER A 549 9.56 4.40 -26.01
CA SER A 549 9.09 5.31 -24.91
C SER A 549 10.20 6.18 -24.27
N ASN A 550 9.79 7.37 -23.77
CA ASN A 550 10.50 8.34 -22.89
C ASN A 550 11.85 9.00 -23.33
N PRO A 551 11.89 10.35 -23.40
CA PRO A 551 13.14 11.11 -23.28
C PRO A 551 13.41 11.52 -21.82
N GLY A 552 14.65 11.32 -21.35
CA GLY A 552 15.12 11.89 -20.08
C GLY A 552 15.55 13.34 -20.25
N THR A 553 15.04 14.23 -19.40
CA THR A 553 15.47 15.65 -19.34
C THR A 553 16.73 15.81 -18.49
N ASN A 554 17.75 16.44 -19.07
CA ASN A 554 19.02 16.71 -18.39
C ASN A 554 19.10 18.20 -17.99
N HIS A 555 19.42 18.49 -16.73
CA HIS A 555 19.45 19.86 -16.21
C HIS A 555 20.66 20.67 -16.71
N SER A 556 20.44 21.97 -16.95
CA SER A 556 21.50 22.99 -16.97
C SER A 556 21.16 24.14 -16.01
N LYS A 557 22.17 24.62 -15.27
CA LYS A 557 22.04 25.56 -14.12
C LYS A 557 22.15 27.04 -14.52
N LYS A 558 21.37 27.87 -13.83
CA LYS A 558 21.56 29.28 -13.36
C LYS A 558 20.15 29.75 -12.92
N GLY A 559 19.83 30.21 -11.71
CA GLY A 559 20.61 30.93 -10.70
C GLY A 559 20.65 32.42 -11.05
N ALA A 560 20.14 33.37 -10.27
CA ALA A 560 19.35 33.32 -9.01
C ALA A 560 18.69 34.74 -8.82
N ASP A 561 17.96 35.17 -7.77
CA ASP A 561 17.60 34.70 -6.41
C ASP A 561 16.19 35.30 -6.06
N ASP A 562 15.42 34.74 -5.09
CA ASP A 562 14.64 35.51 -4.07
C ASP A 562 13.89 34.61 -3.06
N GLU A 563 13.84 35.05 -1.80
CA GLU A 563 13.24 34.35 -0.65
C GLU A 563 11.75 34.65 -0.47
N GLN A 564 10.94 33.65 -0.10
CA GLN A 564 9.82 33.87 0.82
C GLN A 564 9.33 32.58 1.49
N ASN A 565 9.42 32.55 2.83
CA ASN A 565 8.67 31.61 3.67
C ASN A 565 7.16 31.88 3.52
N MET A 566 6.36 30.81 3.56
CA MET A 566 5.07 30.86 4.24
C MET A 566 4.88 29.58 5.04
N ASP A 567 4.95 29.73 6.36
CA ASP A 567 4.25 28.85 7.28
C ASP A 567 2.75 28.90 6.97
N LEU A 568 2.05 27.78 7.20
CA LEU A 568 0.59 27.76 7.32
C LEU A 568 0.25 26.96 8.58
N ASP A 569 -0.42 27.65 9.50
CA ASP A 569 -0.98 27.14 10.76
C ASP A 569 -2.12 26.12 10.53
#